data_AF-A0A951E2Q9-F1
#
_entry.id   AF-A0A951E2Q9-F1
#
_cell.length_a   1.000
_cell.length_b   1.000
_cell.length_c   1.000
_cell.angle_alpha   90.00
_cell.angle_beta   90.00
_cell.angle_gamma   90.00
#
_symmetry.space_group_name_H-M   'P 1'
#
loop_
_entity.id
_entity.type
_entity.pdbx_description
1 polymer ?
#
loop_
_entity_poly.entity_id
_entity_poly.type
_entity_poly.pdbx_seq_one_letter_code
_entity_poly.pdbx_strand_id
1 'polypeptide(L)'
;MGEEERTENEIKQDFGDDWTDFLEIVAYPPRSARRKPQWMGRYSAEDRFIPDPVKELMKEIYIGLQNGSRRLVTMGTRAVLESIMVHKTGDHGKFNLNLDEFQKAGYLSVRQRNTVEAILEAGHATIHRGWAPSDDDVSALLDITESVIEATYLHEPRAKNIERGVPRQRPRPGSEGYATETPNRSPT
;
A
#
# COMPACT_ATOMS: atom_id res chain seq x y z
N MET A 1 39.21 29.40 53.08
CA MET A 1 38.17 28.79 52.25
C MET A 1 38.61 29.04 50.81
N GLY A 2 39.52 28.20 50.31
CA GLY A 2 40.14 28.37 49.00
C GLY A 2 39.55 27.32 48.08
N GLU A 3 38.85 27.76 47.05
CA GLU A 3 38.43 26.89 45.96
C GLU A 3 39.70 26.60 45.14
N GLU A 4 40.20 25.36 45.22
CA GLU A 4 41.23 24.87 44.31
C GLU A 4 40.62 24.74 42.91
N GLU A 5 41.06 25.59 41.99
CA GLU A 5 40.80 25.46 40.56
C GLU A 5 41.38 24.13 40.07
N ARG A 6 40.52 23.11 39.92
CA ARG A 6 40.89 21.85 39.29
C ARG A 6 41.35 22.12 37.86
N THR A 7 42.52 21.60 37.52
CA THR A 7 43.09 21.77 36.18
C THR A 7 42.29 20.99 35.14
N GLU A 8 42.23 21.47 33.89
CA GLU A 8 41.51 20.80 32.77
C GLU A 8 41.90 19.32 32.60
N ASN A 9 43.11 18.93 33.03
CA ASN A 9 43.58 17.56 32.96
C ASN A 9 42.95 16.63 34.01
N GLU A 10 42.53 17.14 35.17
CA GLU A 10 41.81 16.35 36.18
C GLU A 10 40.35 16.11 35.78
N ILE A 11 39.72 17.08 35.09
CA ILE A 11 38.35 16.94 34.58
C ILE A 11 38.27 15.85 33.51
N LYS A 12 39.30 15.70 32.68
CA LYS A 12 39.38 14.64 31.67
C LYS A 12 39.60 13.24 32.24
N GLN A 13 40.05 13.12 33.49
CA GLN A 13 40.35 11.83 34.11
C GLN A 13 39.12 11.19 34.79
N ASP A 14 38.13 12.00 35.20
CA ASP A 14 36.87 11.51 35.80
C ASP A 14 35.84 11.06 34.74
N PHE A 15 35.90 11.62 33.53
CA PHE A 15 35.01 11.27 32.43
C PHE A 15 35.82 10.56 31.36
N GLY A 16 35.93 9.24 31.50
CA GLY A 16 36.58 8.38 30.49
C GLY A 16 36.07 8.70 29.08
N ASP A 17 36.94 8.50 28.09
CA ASP A 17 36.75 8.72 26.65
C ASP A 17 35.64 7.83 26.04
N ASP A 18 34.44 7.83 26.63
CA ASP A 18 33.32 6.97 26.28
C ASP A 18 32.02 7.79 26.13
N TRP A 19 32.15 9.01 25.61
CA TRP A 19 31.01 9.82 25.21
C TRP A 19 30.31 9.28 23.95
N THR A 20 30.93 8.32 23.27
CA THR A 20 30.40 7.73 22.03
C THR A 20 29.38 6.62 22.26
N ASP A 21 29.34 5.99 23.44
CA ASP A 21 28.44 4.84 23.70
C ASP A 21 26.97 5.25 23.92
N PHE A 22 26.71 6.54 24.15
CA PHE A 22 25.36 7.11 24.32
C PHE A 22 24.85 7.93 23.12
N LEU A 23 25.60 7.98 22.01
CA LEU A 23 25.30 8.83 20.87
C LEU A 23 24.47 8.05 19.82
N GLU A 24 23.15 8.10 19.94
CA GLU A 24 22.26 7.62 18.88
C GLU A 24 22.24 8.64 17.73
N ILE A 25 23.06 8.41 16.70
CA ILE A 25 23.09 9.25 15.50
C ILE A 25 21.83 8.97 14.66
N VAL A 26 20.78 9.76 14.89
CA VAL A 26 19.57 9.75 14.06
C VAL A 26 19.81 10.62 12.83
N ALA A 27 20.09 10.00 11.69
CA ALA A 27 20.25 10.71 10.41
C ALA A 27 18.88 11.08 9.81
N TYR A 28 18.71 12.35 9.40
CA TYR A 28 17.51 12.82 8.71
C TYR A 28 17.78 13.16 7.23
N PRO A 29 16.92 12.71 6.29
CA PRO A 29 15.76 11.84 6.49
C PRO A 29 16.15 10.39 6.81
N PRO A 30 15.31 9.64 7.55
CA PRO A 30 15.59 8.23 7.87
C PRO A 30 15.80 7.42 6.59
N ARG A 31 16.68 6.42 6.67
CA ARG A 31 17.09 5.60 5.51
C ARG A 31 15.92 4.86 4.83
N SER A 32 14.78 4.70 5.52
CA SER A 32 13.53 4.15 4.99
C SER A 32 12.63 5.17 4.27
N ALA A 33 13.18 6.31 3.79
CA ALA A 33 12.45 7.30 3.01
C ALA A 33 12.01 6.75 1.64
N ARG A 34 10.93 5.93 1.65
CA ARG A 34 10.21 5.46 0.47
C ARG A 34 9.64 6.66 -0.29
N ARG A 35 9.79 6.65 -1.61
CA ARG A 35 9.14 7.64 -2.47
C ARG A 35 7.63 7.40 -2.48
N LYS A 36 6.85 8.47 -2.30
CA LYS A 36 5.39 8.44 -2.42
C LYS A 36 4.95 7.91 -3.81
N PRO A 37 3.83 7.17 -3.89
CA PRO A 37 3.31 6.68 -5.16
C PRO A 37 2.92 7.86 -6.05
N GLN A 38 3.01 7.67 -7.37
CA GLN A 38 2.73 8.76 -8.32
C GLN A 38 1.29 9.27 -8.20
N TRP A 39 0.34 8.37 -7.93
CA TRP A 39 -1.07 8.69 -7.83
C TRP A 39 -1.41 9.56 -6.62
N MET A 40 -0.57 9.61 -5.57
CA MET A 40 -0.72 10.49 -4.40
C MET A 40 -0.28 11.95 -4.65
N GLY A 41 0.24 12.26 -5.84
CA GLY A 41 0.71 13.60 -6.17
C GLY A 41 -0.42 14.63 -6.13
N ARG A 42 -0.12 15.86 -5.66
CA ARG A 42 -1.09 16.98 -5.55
C ARG A 42 -1.85 17.29 -6.84
N TYR A 43 -1.23 17.03 -7.99
CA TYR A 43 -1.79 17.28 -9.33
C TYR A 43 -2.11 15.99 -10.09
N SER A 44 -2.19 14.87 -9.38
CA SER A 44 -2.54 13.59 -9.98
C SER A 44 -3.99 13.62 -10.45
N ALA A 45 -4.20 13.47 -11.76
CA ALA A 45 -5.54 13.28 -12.31
C ALA A 45 -6.21 11.98 -11.83
N GLU A 46 -5.41 11.07 -11.26
CA GLU A 46 -5.87 9.79 -10.72
C GLU A 46 -6.47 9.91 -9.32
N ASP A 47 -6.16 11.01 -8.60
CA ASP A 47 -6.64 11.27 -7.23
C ASP A 47 -8.17 11.27 -7.12
N ARG A 48 -8.86 11.64 -8.20
CA ARG A 48 -10.33 11.66 -8.26
C ARG A 48 -10.98 10.27 -8.23
N PHE A 49 -10.23 9.21 -8.52
CA PHE A 49 -10.75 7.83 -8.54
C PHE A 49 -10.66 7.14 -7.19
N ILE A 50 -9.90 7.72 -6.26
CA ILE A 50 -9.68 7.16 -4.92
C ILE A 50 -10.57 7.93 -3.92
N PRO A 51 -11.34 7.22 -3.07
CA PRO A 51 -12.15 7.85 -2.03
C PRO A 51 -11.33 8.68 -1.04
N ASP A 52 -11.90 9.79 -0.57
CA ASP A 52 -11.22 10.70 0.35
C ASP A 52 -10.71 10.02 1.64
N PRO A 53 -11.47 9.13 2.32
CA PRO A 53 -10.97 8.46 3.52
C PRO A 53 -9.69 7.64 3.28
N VAL A 54 -9.61 6.96 2.13
CA VAL A 54 -8.42 6.18 1.76
C VAL A 54 -7.25 7.11 1.49
N LYS A 55 -7.47 8.24 0.81
CA LYS A 55 -6.41 9.22 0.53
C LYS A 55 -5.86 9.88 1.78
N GLU A 56 -6.74 10.26 2.70
CA GLU A 56 -6.36 10.90 3.96
C GLU A 56 -5.54 9.95 4.83
N LEU A 57 -6.00 8.71 5.01
CA LEU A 57 -5.25 7.67 5.72
C LEU A 57 -3.89 7.40 5.08
N MET A 58 -3.82 7.29 3.74
CA MET A 58 -2.53 7.10 3.06
C MET A 58 -1.59 8.29 3.24
N LYS A 59 -2.09 9.53 3.28
CA LYS A 59 -1.26 10.71 3.58
C LYS A 59 -0.69 10.64 4.99
N GLU A 60 -1.51 10.28 5.99
CA GLU A 60 -1.08 10.12 7.38
C GLU A 60 -0.06 9.00 7.54
N ILE A 61 -0.29 7.85 6.89
CA ILE A 61 0.65 6.72 6.85
C ILE A 61 2.00 7.18 6.33
N TYR A 62 2.03 7.94 5.24
CA TYR A 62 3.29 8.43 4.67
C TYR A 62 3.98 9.47 5.56
N ILE A 63 3.23 10.27 6.31
CA ILE A 63 3.81 11.15 7.35
C ILE A 63 4.41 10.30 8.48
N GLY A 64 3.70 9.25 8.92
CA GLY A 64 4.19 8.31 9.93
C GLY A 64 5.47 7.61 9.48
N LEU A 65 5.53 7.18 8.22
CA LEU A 65 6.71 6.55 7.63
C LEU A 65 7.92 7.50 7.63
N GLN A 66 7.71 8.75 7.21
CA GLN A 66 8.77 9.77 7.18
C GLN A 66 9.32 10.11 8.57
N ASN A 67 8.53 9.88 9.63
CA ASN A 67 8.91 10.09 11.02
C ASN A 67 9.39 8.81 11.73
N GLY A 68 9.56 7.69 11.02
CA GLY A 68 10.00 6.43 11.63
C GLY A 68 8.95 5.74 12.51
N SER A 69 7.68 6.15 12.42
CA SER A 69 6.59 5.64 13.25
C SER A 69 6.03 4.31 12.74
N ARG A 70 6.86 3.26 12.70
CA ARG A 70 6.56 1.95 12.07
C ARG A 70 5.27 1.28 12.58
N ARG A 71 5.04 1.33 13.89
CA ARG A 71 3.81 0.77 14.49
C ARG A 71 2.57 1.51 14.00
N LEU A 72 2.62 2.85 13.95
CA LEU A 72 1.51 3.66 13.43
C LEU A 72 1.25 3.37 11.95
N VAL A 73 2.30 3.26 11.14
CA VAL A 73 2.19 2.89 9.72
C VAL A 73 1.48 1.55 9.57
N THR A 74 1.88 0.54 10.34
CA THR A 74 1.30 -0.81 10.27
C THR A 74 -0.16 -0.86 10.74
N MET A 75 -0.53 -0.05 11.74
CA MET A 75 -1.92 0.11 12.14
C MET A 75 -2.74 0.83 11.05
N GLY A 76 -2.15 1.86 10.44
CA GLY A 76 -2.76 2.59 9.34
C GLY A 76 -3.00 1.73 8.10
N THR A 77 -2.04 0.87 7.70
CA THR A 77 -2.23 -0.01 6.53
C THR A 77 -3.40 -0.97 6.72
N ARG A 78 -3.58 -1.51 7.94
CA ARG A 78 -4.77 -2.30 8.29
C ARG A 78 -6.05 -1.48 8.13
N ALA A 79 -6.08 -0.26 8.67
CA ALA A 79 -7.24 0.62 8.58
C ALA A 79 -7.59 0.98 7.13
N VAL A 80 -6.59 1.24 6.29
CA VAL A 80 -6.78 1.51 4.85
C VAL A 80 -7.40 0.31 4.15
N LEU A 81 -6.86 -0.89 4.35
CA LEU A 81 -7.39 -2.10 3.72
C LEU A 81 -8.86 -2.34 4.15
N GLU A 82 -9.17 -2.19 5.43
CA GLU A 82 -10.55 -2.29 5.90
C GLU A 82 -11.46 -1.24 5.27
N SER A 83 -11.01 0.02 5.20
CA SER A 83 -11.75 1.10 4.54
C SER A 83 -12.03 0.80 3.06
N ILE A 84 -11.05 0.23 2.34
CA ILE A 84 -11.21 -0.15 0.92
C ILE A 84 -12.27 -1.25 0.78
N MET A 85 -12.21 -2.29 1.61
CA MET A 85 -13.18 -3.39 1.56
C MET A 85 -14.58 -2.88 1.87
N VAL A 86 -14.76 -2.13 2.97
CA VAL A 86 -16.05 -1.56 3.36
C VAL A 86 -16.60 -0.64 2.26
N HIS A 87 -15.76 0.19 1.66
CA HIS A 87 -16.17 1.07 0.57
C HIS A 87 -16.65 0.30 -0.68
N LYS A 88 -16.05 -0.86 -0.99
CA LYS A 88 -16.37 -1.64 -2.20
C LYS A 88 -17.46 -2.68 -2.03
N THR A 89 -17.55 -3.31 -0.86
CA THR A 89 -18.46 -4.43 -0.60
C THR A 89 -19.44 -4.17 0.54
N GLY A 90 -19.41 -3.00 1.16
CA GLY A 90 -20.19 -2.69 2.35
C GLY A 90 -19.53 -3.23 3.63
N ASP A 91 -20.06 -2.81 4.77
CA ASP A 91 -19.62 -3.26 6.09
C ASP A 91 -20.36 -4.53 6.51
N HIS A 92 -19.61 -5.61 6.74
CA HIS A 92 -20.11 -6.89 7.23
C HIS A 92 -19.78 -7.13 8.71
N GLY A 93 -19.33 -6.10 9.42
CA GLY A 93 -19.12 -6.04 10.87
C GLY A 93 -17.91 -6.83 11.40
N LYS A 94 -17.43 -7.83 10.65
CA LYS A 94 -16.20 -8.54 10.96
C LYS A 94 -15.22 -8.43 9.81
N PHE A 95 -13.99 -8.18 10.20
CA PHE A 95 -12.85 -8.09 9.30
C PHE A 95 -12.78 -9.26 8.29
N ASN A 96 -12.82 -10.52 8.77
CA ASN A 96 -12.70 -11.69 7.90
C ASN A 96 -13.85 -11.80 6.89
N LEU A 97 -15.05 -11.35 7.28
CA LEU A 97 -16.20 -11.33 6.37
C LEU A 97 -16.03 -10.26 5.30
N ASN A 98 -15.51 -9.08 5.66
CA ASN A 98 -15.15 -8.04 4.70
C ASN A 98 -14.13 -8.58 3.67
N LEU A 99 -13.11 -9.33 4.12
CA LEU A 99 -12.11 -9.94 3.24
C LEU A 99 -12.70 -11.02 2.32
N ASP A 100 -13.60 -11.86 2.84
CA ASP A 100 -14.32 -12.87 2.07
C ASP A 100 -15.14 -12.25 0.94
N GLU A 101 -15.95 -11.24 1.27
CA GLU A 101 -16.79 -10.57 0.29
C GLU A 101 -15.96 -9.78 -0.73
N PHE A 102 -14.87 -9.15 -0.28
CA PHE A 102 -13.95 -8.44 -1.18
C PHE A 102 -13.28 -9.38 -2.19
N GLN A 103 -12.92 -10.60 -1.77
CA GLN A 103 -12.42 -11.64 -2.67
C GLN A 103 -13.52 -12.15 -3.61
N LYS A 104 -14.73 -12.46 -3.09
CA LYS A 104 -15.86 -12.96 -3.89
C LYS A 104 -16.30 -11.96 -4.97
N ALA A 105 -16.21 -10.67 -4.66
CA ALA A 105 -16.47 -9.59 -5.61
C ALA A 105 -15.39 -9.44 -6.70
N GLY A 106 -14.30 -10.20 -6.63
CA GLY A 106 -13.26 -10.26 -7.66
C GLY A 106 -12.18 -9.18 -7.55
N TYR A 107 -12.13 -8.42 -6.45
CA TYR A 107 -11.09 -7.42 -6.23
C TYR A 107 -9.74 -8.03 -5.84
N LEU A 108 -9.74 -9.23 -5.26
CA LEU A 108 -8.53 -10.01 -4.95
C LEU A 108 -8.61 -11.40 -5.56
N SER A 109 -7.49 -11.86 -6.12
CA SER A 109 -7.31 -13.28 -6.41
C SER A 109 -7.19 -14.11 -5.13
N VAL A 110 -7.42 -15.42 -5.25
CA VAL A 110 -7.26 -16.39 -4.14
C VAL A 110 -5.86 -16.29 -3.50
N ARG A 111 -4.82 -16.07 -4.31
CA ARG A 111 -3.45 -15.93 -3.80
C ARG A 111 -3.23 -14.62 -3.06
N GLN A 112 -3.74 -13.52 -3.60
CA GLN A 112 -3.61 -12.20 -2.97
C GLN A 112 -4.36 -12.11 -1.65
N ARG A 113 -5.47 -12.86 -1.50
CA ARG A 113 -6.23 -12.94 -0.26
C ARG A 113 -5.34 -13.33 0.92
N ASN A 114 -4.53 -14.39 0.78
CA ASN A 114 -3.62 -14.84 1.85
C ASN A 114 -2.56 -13.79 2.18
N THR A 115 -2.05 -13.09 1.16
CA THR A 115 -1.09 -12.00 1.36
C THR A 115 -1.73 -10.85 2.15
N VAL A 116 -2.94 -10.45 1.78
CA VAL A 116 -3.69 -9.40 2.48
C VAL A 116 -3.95 -9.85 3.92
N GLU A 117 -4.42 -11.08 4.14
CA GLU A 117 -4.66 -11.65 5.49
C GLU A 117 -3.44 -11.54 6.41
N ALA A 118 -2.23 -11.79 5.90
CA ALA A 118 -0.99 -11.64 6.68
C ALA A 118 -0.73 -10.19 7.13
N ILE A 119 -1.02 -9.19 6.28
CA ILE A 119 -0.90 -7.76 6.63
C ILE A 119 -1.83 -7.39 7.78
N LEU A 120 -3.03 -7.94 7.72
CA LEU A 120 -4.08 -7.64 8.67
C LEU A 120 -3.72 -8.24 10.02
N GLU A 121 -3.19 -9.45 10.01
CA GLU A 121 -2.63 -10.11 11.18
C GLU A 121 -1.44 -9.33 11.75
N ALA A 122 -0.57 -8.77 10.91
CA ALA A 122 0.53 -7.90 11.35
C ALA A 122 0.01 -6.63 12.05
N GLY A 123 -1.05 -6.01 11.53
CA GLY A 123 -1.76 -4.91 12.20
C GLY A 123 -2.35 -5.32 13.55
N HIS A 124 -3.01 -6.49 13.60
CA HIS A 124 -3.57 -7.03 14.84
C HIS A 124 -2.48 -7.34 15.88
N ALA A 125 -1.35 -7.92 15.45
CA ALA A 125 -0.18 -8.18 16.29
C ALA A 125 0.46 -6.88 16.81
N THR A 126 0.52 -5.83 15.99
CA THR A 126 1.01 -4.52 16.40
C THR A 126 0.16 -3.91 17.51
N ILE A 127 -1.18 -3.97 17.36
CA ILE A 127 -2.14 -3.37 18.30
C ILE A 127 -2.21 -4.14 19.61
N HIS A 128 -2.40 -5.45 19.55
CA HIS A 128 -2.78 -6.24 20.73
C HIS A 128 -1.64 -7.06 21.32
N ARG A 129 -0.63 -7.43 20.52
CA ARG A 129 0.48 -8.30 20.95
C ARG A 129 1.81 -7.56 21.08
N GLY A 130 1.82 -6.25 20.81
CA GLY A 130 3.01 -5.43 20.95
C GLY A 130 4.11 -5.72 19.92
N TRP A 131 3.80 -6.41 18.82
CA TRP A 131 4.76 -6.65 17.74
C TRP A 131 5.31 -5.33 17.17
N ALA A 132 6.63 -5.28 16.95
CA ALA A 132 7.33 -4.12 16.40
C ALA A 132 7.83 -4.48 15.00
N PRO A 133 7.27 -3.88 13.94
CA PRO A 133 7.75 -4.14 12.59
C PRO A 133 9.14 -3.55 12.36
N SER A 134 9.93 -4.21 11.51
CA SER A 134 11.16 -3.66 10.92
C SER A 134 10.85 -2.68 9.78
N ASP A 135 11.86 -1.97 9.28
CA ASP A 135 11.69 -1.09 8.10
C ASP A 135 11.35 -1.89 6.83
N ASP A 136 11.88 -3.11 6.71
CA ASP A 136 11.59 -4.02 5.59
C ASP A 136 10.14 -4.52 5.66
N ASP A 137 9.66 -4.88 6.86
CA ASP A 137 8.26 -5.27 7.06
C ASP A 137 7.31 -4.14 6.66
N VAL A 138 7.58 -2.91 7.12
CA VAL A 138 6.77 -1.74 6.75
C VAL A 138 6.79 -1.48 5.25
N SER A 139 7.95 -1.64 4.61
CA SER A 139 8.08 -1.45 3.18
C SER A 139 7.24 -2.46 2.40
N ALA A 140 7.29 -3.74 2.78
CA ALA A 140 6.49 -4.80 2.18
C ALA A 140 4.98 -4.60 2.40
N LEU A 141 4.58 -4.17 3.61
CA LEU A 141 3.19 -3.83 3.93
C LEU A 141 2.66 -2.75 2.99
N LEU A 142 3.44 -1.68 2.79
CA LEU A 142 3.06 -0.58 1.91
C LEU A 142 3.03 -0.98 0.42
N ASP A 143 3.99 -1.78 -0.06
CA ASP A 143 3.97 -2.31 -1.43
C ASP A 143 2.65 -3.02 -1.75
N ILE A 144 2.21 -3.88 -0.84
CA ILE A 144 0.99 -4.66 -1.04
C ILE A 144 -0.25 -3.77 -0.90
N THR A 145 -0.32 -2.90 0.11
CA THR A 145 -1.46 -1.98 0.28
C THR A 145 -1.60 -1.05 -0.93
N GLU A 146 -0.51 -0.51 -1.45
CA GLU A 146 -0.50 0.30 -2.66
C GLU A 146 -0.97 -0.51 -3.86
N SER A 147 -0.48 -1.74 -4.05
CA SER A 147 -0.94 -2.62 -5.12
C SER A 147 -2.44 -2.89 -5.06
N VAL A 148 -3.02 -3.06 -3.86
CA VAL A 148 -4.46 -3.24 -3.68
C VAL A 148 -5.21 -1.97 -4.08
N ILE A 149 -4.74 -0.79 -3.68
CA ILE A 149 -5.34 0.50 -4.07
C ILE A 149 -5.31 0.65 -5.60
N GLU A 150 -4.16 0.42 -6.23
CA GLU A 150 -4.01 0.56 -7.68
C GLU A 150 -4.94 -0.40 -8.42
N ALA A 151 -4.99 -1.66 -8.00
CA ALA A 151 -5.87 -2.67 -8.58
C ALA A 151 -7.35 -2.31 -8.45
N THR A 152 -7.73 -1.77 -7.30
CA THR A 152 -9.14 -1.52 -6.95
C THR A 152 -9.69 -0.24 -7.55
N TYR A 153 -8.85 0.78 -7.76
CA TYR A 153 -9.29 2.12 -8.16
C TYR A 153 -8.67 2.64 -9.46
N LEU A 154 -7.45 2.24 -9.80
CA LEU A 154 -6.67 2.91 -10.85
C LEU A 154 -6.49 2.09 -12.12
N HIS A 155 -6.45 0.75 -12.01
CA HIS A 155 -6.22 -0.12 -13.17
C HIS A 155 -7.29 0.02 -14.25
N GLU A 156 -8.57 0.05 -13.88
CA GLU A 156 -9.66 0.18 -14.86
C GLU A 156 -9.63 1.55 -15.59
N PRO A 157 -9.53 2.71 -14.90
CA PRO A 157 -9.32 3.99 -15.58
C PRO A 157 -8.09 4.03 -16.49
N ARG A 158 -6.95 3.47 -16.03
CA ARG A 158 -5.72 3.40 -16.82
C ARG A 158 -5.89 2.54 -18.06
N ALA A 159 -6.54 1.38 -17.94
CA ALA A 159 -6.83 0.49 -19.06
C ALA A 159 -7.74 1.16 -20.10
N LYS A 160 -8.80 1.86 -19.66
CA LYS A 160 -9.68 2.63 -20.55
C LYS A 160 -8.95 3.74 -21.30
N ASN A 161 -7.96 4.39 -20.67
CA ASN A 161 -7.13 5.39 -21.35
C ASN A 161 -6.23 4.77 -22.41
N ILE A 162 -5.65 3.59 -22.14
CA ILE A 162 -4.83 2.85 -23.11
C ILE A 162 -5.69 2.40 -24.28
N GLU A 163 -6.87 1.81 -24.03
CA GLU A 163 -7.79 1.33 -25.08
C GLU A 163 -8.16 2.45 -26.07
N ARG A 164 -8.38 3.68 -25.58
CA ARG A 164 -8.65 4.84 -26.43
C ARG A 164 -7.48 5.21 -27.35
N GLY A 165 -6.24 4.92 -26.92
CA GLY A 165 -5.03 5.17 -27.69
C GLY A 165 -4.65 4.03 -28.64
N VAL A 166 -5.17 2.82 -28.43
CA VAL A 166 -4.86 1.66 -29.29
C VAL A 166 -5.58 1.80 -30.64
N PRO A 167 -4.85 1.73 -31.77
CA PRO A 167 -5.47 1.74 -33.09
C PRO A 167 -6.43 0.56 -33.27
N ARG A 168 -7.62 0.82 -33.84
CA ARG A 168 -8.60 -0.25 -34.14
C ARG A 168 -7.98 -1.29 -35.06
N GLN A 169 -8.15 -2.57 -34.73
CA GLN A 169 -7.72 -3.66 -35.61
C GLN A 169 -8.45 -3.56 -36.95
N ARG A 170 -7.71 -3.69 -38.06
CA ARG A 170 -8.33 -3.85 -39.38
C ARG A 170 -9.11 -5.17 -39.37
N PRO A 171 -10.36 -5.19 -39.89
CA PRO A 171 -11.12 -6.44 -39.98
C PRO A 171 -10.30 -7.47 -40.78
N ARG A 172 -10.24 -8.70 -40.27
CA ARG A 172 -9.58 -9.80 -40.98
C ARG A 172 -10.34 -10.05 -42.29
N PRO A 173 -9.67 -10.01 -43.46
CA PRO A 173 -10.34 -10.37 -44.70
C PRO A 173 -10.64 -11.88 -44.66
N GLY A 174 -11.92 -12.27 -44.57
CA GLY A 174 -12.30 -13.68 -44.75
C GLY A 174 -13.55 -14.23 -44.05
N SER A 175 -14.33 -13.47 -43.28
CA SER A 175 -15.51 -14.04 -42.58
C SER A 175 -16.87 -13.87 -43.28
N GLU A 176 -16.91 -13.53 -44.58
CA GLU A 176 -18.16 -13.39 -45.38
C GLU A 176 -18.48 -14.61 -46.29
N GLY A 177 -17.74 -15.72 -46.17
CA GLY A 177 -17.77 -16.80 -47.17
C GLY A 177 -18.47 -18.12 -46.82
N TYR A 178 -19.22 -18.24 -45.72
CA TYR A 178 -19.91 -19.49 -45.34
C TYR A 178 -21.38 -19.26 -44.99
N ALA A 179 -22.15 -18.65 -45.90
CA ALA A 179 -23.59 -18.87 -45.92
C ALA A 179 -23.82 -20.22 -46.62
N THR A 180 -24.01 -21.28 -45.84
CA THR A 180 -24.35 -22.60 -46.35
C THR A 180 -25.68 -22.54 -47.10
N GLU A 181 -25.63 -22.80 -48.40
CA GLU A 181 -26.79 -23.11 -49.22
C GLU A 181 -27.59 -24.25 -48.57
N THR A 182 -28.84 -23.98 -48.20
CA THR A 182 -29.81 -25.02 -47.85
C THR A 182 -30.22 -25.74 -49.13
N PRO A 183 -30.03 -27.06 -49.26
CA PRO A 183 -30.48 -27.77 -50.44
C PRO A 183 -32.00 -27.87 -50.42
N ASN A 184 -32.61 -27.17 -51.36
CA ASN A 184 -34.02 -27.22 -51.72
C ASN A 184 -34.46 -28.67 -51.97
N ARG A 185 -35.30 -29.24 -51.09
CA ARG A 185 -36.01 -30.50 -51.37
C ARG A 185 -37.43 -30.16 -51.80
N SER A 186 -37.72 -30.41 -53.08
CA SER A 186 -39.05 -30.32 -53.68
C SER A 186 -40.01 -31.35 -53.08
N PRO A 187 -41.33 -31.07 -53.07
CA PRO A 187 -42.32 -31.99 -52.51
C PRO A 187 -42.78 -33.01 -53.56
N THR A 188 -42.91 -34.27 -53.14
CA THR A 188 -43.69 -35.33 -53.82
C THR A 188 -44.52 -36.05 -52.77
#